data_AF-A0A011SXZ7-F1
#
_entry.id   AF-A0A011SXZ7-F1
#
_cell.length_a   1.000
_cell.length_b   1.000
_cell.length_c   1.000
_cell.angle_alpha   90.00
_cell.angle_beta   90.00
_cell.angle_gamma   90.00
#
_symmetry.space_group_name_H-M   'P 1'
#
loop_
_entity.id
_entity.type
_entity.pdbx_description
1 polymer ?
#
loop_
_entity_poly.entity_id
_entity_poly.type
_entity_poly.pdbx_seq_one_letter_code
_entity_poly.pdbx_strand_id
1 'polypeptide(L)'
;MQRSKAAIKSIVKDGLTVKRSGVMKRTFSRQELYDLVWSTPIATLAKQFDISDRGLAKTCLRYHIPVPSRGYWAKIEAGQQPTKTPLWKLENPALEPVHIGGHKPAVNPYVAFATQKAAEAVEQSKVERKVERKQADTAKESSSKTPVVLEPVRRPHASISGLVTALRSAKADDHGEVSVPGIRIHKSSVTRVISVLHHLVIALESRNVVVDCSDKGIEAAVPPDDVRFEISESRSREQHKPTPAEQKKHDDHERRREAAQRRGQWLYPEKFWQEYDYIYSGKLTFEILNWADGARKRWGDGKHQSLESMLDAITDGVVFHLAYDKARREEREEQERRRQHMAHRRELHKKRQEREAKRLAFLRQLADYQKEAADLRATIAESGSSLQHAGPEYLKMIAWAEQRLAHLEAQNRIDVLTSHLVNENLFPDIDDLADPEGDPPPPKYSWGD
;
A
#
# COMPACT_ATOMS: atom_id res chain seq x y z
N MET A 1 16.45 -59.61 10.31
CA MET A 1 15.56 -58.52 9.82
C MET A 1 14.31 -58.26 10.69
N GLN A 2 14.19 -58.77 11.92
CA GLN A 2 13.07 -58.44 12.83
C GLN A 2 13.44 -57.50 14.01
N ARG A 3 14.73 -57.34 14.35
CA ARG A 3 15.17 -56.46 15.44
C ARG A 3 15.19 -54.96 15.09
N SER A 4 15.30 -54.60 13.81
CA SER A 4 15.31 -53.18 13.35
C SER A 4 13.91 -52.56 13.17
N LYS A 5 12.87 -53.37 12.93
CA LYS A 5 11.48 -52.88 12.88
C LYS A 5 10.91 -52.57 14.28
N ALA A 6 11.42 -53.22 15.33
CA ALA A 6 11.00 -52.99 16.71
C ALA A 6 11.57 -51.69 17.30
N ALA A 7 12.83 -51.36 17.00
CA ALA A 7 13.47 -50.12 17.46
C ALA A 7 12.88 -48.86 16.82
N ILE A 8 12.46 -48.92 15.56
CA ILE A 8 11.79 -47.80 14.87
C ILE A 8 10.34 -47.64 15.35
N LYS A 9 9.66 -48.73 15.73
CA LYS A 9 8.32 -48.65 16.33
C LYS A 9 8.33 -48.13 17.77
N SER A 10 9.42 -48.27 18.55
CA SER A 10 9.47 -47.72 19.91
C SER A 10 9.75 -46.22 19.91
N ILE A 11 10.60 -45.71 19.00
CA ILE A 11 10.86 -44.27 18.87
C ILE A 11 9.58 -43.50 18.44
N VAL A 12 8.70 -44.13 17.64
CA VAL A 12 7.41 -43.54 17.24
C VAL A 12 6.37 -43.58 18.38
N LYS A 13 6.53 -44.48 19.37
CA LYS A 13 5.57 -44.65 20.47
C LYS A 13 5.83 -43.71 21.65
N ASP A 14 7.08 -43.35 21.90
CA ASP A 14 7.45 -42.46 23.02
C ASP A 14 7.25 -40.96 22.71
N GLY A 15 6.89 -40.60 21.48
CA GLY A 15 6.46 -39.26 21.10
C GLY A 15 4.95 -39.07 20.99
N LEU A 16 4.15 -40.13 21.11
CA LEU A 16 2.71 -40.11 20.84
C LEU A 16 1.88 -40.30 22.12
N THR A 17 2.13 -39.46 23.12
CA THR A 17 1.19 -39.24 24.23
C THR A 17 1.16 -37.76 24.59
N VAL A 18 0.66 -36.94 23.66
CA VAL A 18 0.14 -35.62 24.02
C VAL A 18 -1.26 -35.45 23.44
N LYS A 19 -2.17 -35.28 24.41
CA LYS A 19 -3.57 -34.87 24.38
C LYS A 19 -4.01 -34.13 23.10
N ARG A 20 -5.23 -34.46 22.67
CA ARG A 20 -6.07 -33.68 21.74
C ARG A 20 -6.26 -32.25 22.26
N SER A 21 -5.31 -31.38 21.94
CA SER A 21 -5.38 -29.91 21.93
C SER A 21 -3.98 -29.41 21.60
N GLY A 22 -3.69 -29.03 20.35
CA GLY A 22 -2.31 -28.67 20.01
C GLY A 22 -2.19 -27.93 18.70
N VAL A 23 -2.02 -26.61 18.80
CA VAL A 23 -1.42 -25.80 17.74
C VAL A 23 -0.08 -26.45 17.39
N MET A 24 0.04 -27.04 16.19
CA MET A 24 1.32 -27.59 15.74
C MET A 24 2.37 -26.47 15.70
N LYS A 25 3.61 -26.79 16.10
CA LYS A 25 4.77 -25.89 15.98
C LYS A 25 4.82 -25.34 14.55
N ARG A 26 4.86 -24.00 14.39
CA ARG A 26 4.88 -23.31 13.08
C ARG A 26 6.25 -22.75 12.69
N THR A 27 7.23 -22.89 13.57
CA THR A 27 8.62 -22.47 13.34
C THR A 27 9.53 -23.68 13.47
N PHE A 28 10.28 -23.97 12.42
CA PHE A 28 11.20 -25.11 12.34
C PHE A 28 12.59 -24.62 11.98
N SER A 29 13.62 -25.36 12.37
CA SER A 29 14.92 -25.17 11.74
C SER A 29 14.89 -25.68 10.30
N ARG A 30 15.80 -25.19 9.47
CA ARG A 30 15.94 -25.65 8.08
C ARG A 30 16.19 -27.17 7.98
N GLN A 31 16.93 -27.75 8.93
CA GLN A 31 17.15 -29.20 9.03
C GLN A 31 15.90 -29.94 9.47
N GLU A 32 15.20 -29.46 10.50
CA GLU A 32 13.95 -30.05 10.99
C GLU A 32 12.91 -30.14 9.86
N LEU A 33 12.77 -29.09 9.06
CA LEU A 33 11.82 -29.10 7.94
C LEU A 33 12.26 -30.00 6.78
N TYR A 34 13.57 -30.09 6.51
CA TYR A 34 14.09 -31.05 5.53
C TYR A 34 13.76 -32.49 5.95
N ASP A 35 14.01 -32.87 7.20
CA ASP A 35 13.73 -34.22 7.69
C ASP A 35 12.23 -34.55 7.65
N LEU A 36 11.37 -33.57 7.95
CA LEU A 36 9.92 -33.72 7.82
C LEU A 36 9.49 -33.96 6.36
N VAL A 37 9.98 -33.15 5.42
CA VAL A 37 9.64 -33.24 3.99
C VAL A 37 10.11 -34.57 3.36
N TRP A 38 11.22 -35.13 3.85
CA TRP A 38 11.77 -36.40 3.37
C TRP A 38 11.29 -37.64 4.14
N SER A 39 10.52 -37.46 5.23
CA SER A 39 9.90 -38.55 5.98
C SER A 39 8.40 -38.71 5.68
N THR A 40 7.72 -37.64 5.26
CA THR A 40 6.28 -37.64 5.01
C THR A 40 5.95 -36.95 3.67
N PRO A 41 5.00 -37.48 2.87
CA PRO A 41 4.56 -36.80 1.65
C PRO A 41 4.04 -35.38 1.93
N ILE A 42 4.43 -34.42 1.08
CA ILE A 42 4.06 -33.01 1.20
C ILE A 42 2.54 -32.81 1.30
N ALA A 43 1.74 -33.58 0.56
CA ALA A 43 0.28 -33.48 0.59
C ALA A 43 -0.30 -33.80 1.98
N THR A 44 0.34 -34.70 2.73
CA THR A 44 -0.08 -35.05 4.10
C THR A 44 0.38 -34.00 5.09
N LEU A 45 1.63 -33.52 4.96
CA LEU A 45 2.16 -32.44 5.78
C LEU A 45 1.35 -31.14 5.60
N ALA A 46 1.02 -30.79 4.37
CA ALA A 46 0.26 -29.59 4.02
C ALA A 46 -1.13 -29.59 4.70
N LYS A 47 -1.82 -30.73 4.71
CA LYS A 47 -3.08 -30.92 5.45
C LYS A 47 -2.91 -30.75 6.96
N GLN A 48 -1.81 -31.26 7.53
CA GLN A 48 -1.54 -31.12 8.96
C GLN A 48 -1.23 -29.67 9.36
N PHE A 49 -0.58 -28.91 8.49
CA PHE A 49 -0.27 -27.50 8.72
C PHE A 49 -1.39 -26.53 8.30
N ASP A 50 -2.52 -27.03 7.76
CA ASP A 50 -3.63 -26.24 7.22
C ASP A 50 -3.19 -25.25 6.11
N ILE A 51 -2.33 -25.72 5.20
CA ILE A 51 -1.81 -24.96 4.06
C ILE A 51 -1.97 -25.78 2.79
N SER A 52 -2.04 -25.13 1.63
CA SER A 52 -2.00 -25.84 0.34
C SER A 52 -0.64 -26.50 0.08
N ASP A 53 -0.64 -27.65 -0.60
CA ASP A 53 0.57 -28.38 -1.03
C ASP A 53 1.56 -27.46 -1.77
N ARG A 54 1.03 -26.59 -2.63
CA ARG A 54 1.81 -25.59 -3.38
C ARG A 54 2.37 -24.50 -2.46
N GLY A 55 1.65 -24.14 -1.41
CA GLY A 55 2.11 -23.19 -0.39
C GLY A 55 3.30 -23.73 0.38
N LEU A 56 3.22 -24.97 0.88
CA LEU A 56 4.33 -25.62 1.58
C LEU A 56 5.55 -25.81 0.67
N ALA A 57 5.34 -26.19 -0.60
CA ALA A 57 6.42 -26.30 -1.58
C ALA A 57 7.13 -24.96 -1.86
N LYS A 58 6.38 -23.85 -1.93
CA LYS A 58 6.96 -22.50 -2.06
C LYS A 58 7.78 -22.10 -0.83
N THR A 59 7.32 -22.46 0.38
CA THR A 59 8.09 -22.24 1.60
C THR A 59 9.41 -23.01 1.54
N CYS A 60 9.39 -24.30 1.18
CA CYS A 60 10.63 -25.09 1.03
C CYS A 60 11.59 -24.46 0.00
N LEU A 61 11.06 -23.98 -1.14
CA LEU A 61 11.86 -23.30 -2.16
C LEU A 61 12.51 -22.02 -1.63
N ARG A 62 11.76 -21.17 -0.90
CA ARG A 62 12.25 -19.90 -0.33
C ARG A 62 13.40 -20.11 0.65
N TYR A 63 13.37 -21.18 1.41
CA TYR A 63 14.42 -21.54 2.37
C TYR A 63 15.45 -22.53 1.79
N HIS A 64 15.47 -22.71 0.47
CA HIS A 64 16.40 -23.59 -0.25
C HIS A 64 16.45 -25.02 0.32
N ILE A 65 15.28 -25.56 0.67
CA ILE A 65 15.12 -26.93 1.13
C ILE A 65 14.70 -27.78 -0.08
N PRO A 66 15.51 -28.77 -0.48
CA PRO A 66 15.16 -29.64 -1.60
C PRO A 66 13.97 -30.52 -1.23
N VAL A 67 13.03 -30.62 -2.16
CA VAL A 67 11.78 -31.37 -2.03
C VAL A 67 11.86 -32.65 -2.88
N PRO A 68 11.34 -33.80 -2.40
CA PRO A 68 11.28 -35.02 -3.19
C PRO A 68 10.46 -34.81 -4.47
N SER A 69 10.93 -35.37 -5.59
CA SER A 69 10.23 -35.30 -6.87
C SER A 69 8.87 -36.01 -6.81
N ARG A 70 7.93 -35.66 -7.70
CA ARG A 70 6.55 -36.19 -7.71
C ARG A 70 6.47 -37.72 -7.78
N GLY A 71 7.51 -38.39 -8.28
CA GLY A 71 7.59 -39.86 -8.34
C GLY A 71 8.41 -40.52 -7.22
N TYR A 72 9.00 -39.75 -6.30
CA TYR A 72 9.88 -40.27 -5.24
C TYR A 72 9.16 -41.27 -4.33
N TRP A 73 7.97 -40.91 -3.85
CA TRP A 73 7.17 -41.75 -2.95
C TRP A 73 6.61 -43.00 -3.66
N ALA A 74 6.19 -42.86 -4.92
CA ALA A 74 5.75 -44.00 -5.74
C ALA A 74 6.89 -45.03 -5.97
N LYS A 75 8.14 -44.56 -6.10
CA LYS A 75 9.33 -45.44 -6.20
C LYS A 75 9.62 -46.18 -4.90
N ILE A 76 9.43 -45.54 -3.74
CA ILE A 76 9.56 -46.19 -2.43
C ILE A 76 8.49 -47.27 -2.24
N GLU A 77 7.24 -46.98 -2.60
CA GLU A 77 6.14 -47.96 -2.54
C GLU A 77 6.39 -49.16 -3.46
N ALA A 78 7.02 -48.93 -4.62
CA ALA A 78 7.46 -49.97 -5.54
C ALA A 78 8.74 -50.73 -5.08
N GLY A 79 9.23 -50.48 -3.86
CA GLY A 79 10.40 -51.16 -3.30
C GLY A 79 11.76 -50.70 -3.84
N GLN A 80 11.80 -49.62 -4.62
CA GLN A 80 13.04 -49.04 -5.13
C GLN A 80 13.70 -48.13 -4.08
N GLN A 81 15.02 -47.94 -4.17
CA GLN A 81 15.79 -47.04 -3.30
C GLN A 81 16.20 -45.75 -4.04
N PRO A 82 15.29 -44.78 -4.22
CA PRO A 82 15.61 -43.52 -4.87
C PRO A 82 16.56 -42.66 -4.02
N THR A 83 17.52 -42.02 -4.68
CA THR A 83 18.54 -41.15 -4.06
C THR A 83 17.90 -39.93 -3.41
N LYS A 84 18.28 -39.62 -2.16
CA LYS A 84 17.89 -38.39 -1.45
C LYS A 84 18.83 -37.25 -1.85
N THR A 85 18.29 -36.08 -2.20
CA THR A 85 19.12 -34.90 -2.48
C THR A 85 19.56 -34.26 -1.16
N PRO A 86 20.87 -34.12 -0.90
CA PRO A 86 21.36 -33.60 0.37
C PRO A 86 20.99 -32.11 0.54
N LEU A 87 20.80 -31.70 1.79
CA LEU A 87 20.57 -30.30 2.14
C LEU A 87 21.85 -29.49 1.92
N TRP A 88 21.81 -28.48 1.05
CA TRP A 88 22.95 -27.58 0.80
C TRP A 88 23.28 -26.75 2.04
N LYS A 89 24.56 -26.59 2.41
CA LYS A 89 24.97 -25.67 3.48
C LYS A 89 24.77 -24.22 3.01
N LEU A 90 24.13 -23.39 3.83
CA LEU A 90 23.95 -21.95 3.59
C LEU A 90 24.54 -21.21 4.79
N GLU A 91 25.31 -20.16 4.55
CA GLU A 91 25.96 -19.35 5.59
C GLU A 91 25.11 -18.13 6.04
N ASN A 92 23.86 -18.03 5.59
CA ASN A 92 22.98 -16.91 5.93
C ASN A 92 22.18 -17.21 7.21
N PRO A 93 22.45 -16.52 8.35
CA PRO A 93 21.77 -16.77 9.62
C PRO A 93 20.26 -16.46 9.58
N ALA A 94 19.81 -15.62 8.65
CA ALA A 94 18.40 -15.23 8.53
C ALA A 94 17.50 -16.35 7.96
N LEU A 95 18.07 -17.40 7.36
CA LEU A 95 17.33 -18.50 6.73
C LEU A 95 17.28 -19.78 7.58
N GLU A 96 17.82 -19.76 8.79
CA GLU A 96 17.75 -20.89 9.72
C GLU A 96 16.34 -21.12 10.30
N PRO A 97 15.59 -20.09 10.75
CA PRO A 97 14.22 -20.28 11.22
C PRO A 97 13.22 -20.22 10.06
N VAL A 98 12.68 -21.38 9.71
CA VAL A 98 11.62 -21.55 8.70
C VAL A 98 10.25 -21.43 9.34
N HIS A 99 9.43 -20.52 8.83
CA HIS A 99 8.06 -20.31 9.31
C HIS A 99 7.06 -20.92 8.31
N ILE A 100 6.23 -21.85 8.80
CA ILE A 100 5.22 -22.57 8.02
C ILE A 100 3.83 -22.05 8.42
N GLY A 101 3.10 -21.60 7.42
CA GLY A 101 1.91 -20.78 7.59
C GLY A 101 2.22 -19.47 6.92
N GLY A 102 1.38 -19.06 5.97
CA GLY A 102 1.62 -17.85 5.20
C GLY A 102 2.10 -16.75 6.14
N HIS A 103 3.21 -16.11 5.76
CA HIS A 103 3.46 -14.75 6.17
C HIS A 103 2.17 -14.02 5.80
N LYS A 104 1.22 -13.91 6.73
CA LYS A 104 0.23 -12.86 6.66
C LYS A 104 1.14 -11.64 6.56
N PRO A 105 1.20 -10.91 5.42
CA PRO A 105 1.79 -9.57 5.50
C PRO A 105 1.20 -8.99 6.76
N ALA A 106 2.03 -8.49 7.69
CA ALA A 106 1.50 -7.87 8.89
C ALA A 106 0.47 -6.87 8.36
N VAL A 107 -0.81 -7.26 8.44
CA VAL A 107 -1.90 -6.46 7.90
C VAL A 107 -1.73 -5.26 8.78
N ASN A 108 -1.31 -4.15 8.18
CA ASN A 108 -1.02 -2.93 8.91
C ASN A 108 -2.16 -2.81 9.94
N PRO A 109 -1.90 -2.77 11.26
CA PRO A 109 -2.96 -2.87 12.28
C PRO A 109 -4.14 -1.95 11.97
N TYR A 110 -3.81 -0.81 11.37
CA TYR A 110 -4.66 0.15 10.69
C TYR A 110 -5.71 -0.47 9.73
N VAL A 111 -5.23 -1.23 8.75
CA VAL A 111 -6.02 -1.82 7.68
C VAL A 111 -6.95 -2.88 8.24
N ALA A 112 -6.54 -3.59 9.29
CA ALA A 112 -7.39 -4.55 10.00
C ALA A 112 -8.56 -3.86 10.71
N PHE A 113 -8.33 -2.70 11.36
CA PHE A 113 -9.38 -1.93 12.03
C PHE A 113 -10.39 -1.33 11.04
N ALA A 114 -9.90 -0.74 9.94
CA ALA A 114 -10.75 -0.23 8.87
C ALA A 114 -11.58 -1.35 8.21
N THR A 115 -10.97 -2.54 8.01
CA THR A 115 -11.69 -3.71 7.49
C THR A 115 -12.76 -4.21 8.46
N GLN A 116 -12.50 -4.18 9.78
CA GLN A 116 -13.48 -4.56 10.81
C GLN A 116 -14.66 -3.58 10.85
N LYS A 117 -14.42 -2.28 10.94
CA LYS A 117 -15.48 -1.26 10.93
C LYS A 117 -16.32 -1.31 9.65
N ALA A 118 -15.67 -1.45 8.50
CA ALA A 118 -16.38 -1.59 7.23
C ALA A 118 -17.18 -2.91 7.17
N ALA A 119 -16.64 -4.01 7.72
CA ALA A 119 -17.35 -5.28 7.80
C ALA A 119 -18.55 -5.21 8.75
N GLU A 120 -18.42 -4.52 9.89
CA GLU A 120 -19.52 -4.28 10.84
C GLU A 120 -20.64 -3.46 10.20
N ALA A 121 -20.31 -2.39 9.49
CA ALA A 121 -21.31 -1.59 8.76
C ALA A 121 -22.04 -2.41 7.68
N VAL A 122 -21.32 -3.28 6.98
CA VAL A 122 -21.92 -4.19 6.00
C VAL A 122 -22.77 -5.28 6.67
N GLU A 123 -22.34 -5.84 7.79
CA GLU A 123 -23.15 -6.82 8.52
C GLU A 123 -24.41 -6.20 9.13
N GLN A 124 -24.34 -4.95 9.61
CA GLN A 124 -25.52 -4.20 10.07
C GLN A 124 -26.53 -4.01 8.93
N SER A 125 -26.09 -3.54 7.76
CA SER A 125 -26.98 -3.42 6.59
C SER A 125 -27.54 -4.77 6.11
N LYS A 126 -26.77 -5.87 6.21
CA LYS A 126 -27.28 -7.22 5.91
C LYS A 126 -28.31 -7.72 6.92
N VAL A 127 -28.13 -7.41 8.20
CA VAL A 127 -29.08 -7.78 9.27
C VAL A 127 -30.38 -7.02 9.08
N GLU A 128 -30.32 -5.71 8.85
CA GLU A 128 -31.48 -4.87 8.52
C GLU A 128 -32.24 -5.44 7.31
N ARG A 129 -31.51 -5.81 6.25
CA ARG A 129 -32.08 -6.43 5.04
C ARG A 129 -32.69 -7.81 5.27
N LYS A 130 -32.13 -8.62 6.18
CA LYS A 130 -32.72 -9.91 6.59
C LYS A 130 -34.02 -9.71 7.37
N VAL A 131 -34.11 -8.63 8.15
CA VAL A 131 -35.34 -8.26 8.87
C VAL A 131 -36.39 -7.76 7.87
N GLU A 132 -36.02 -6.90 6.92
CA GLU A 132 -36.91 -6.43 5.84
C GLU A 132 -37.37 -7.56 4.91
N ARG A 133 -36.46 -8.47 4.50
CA ARG A 133 -36.81 -9.66 3.71
C ARG A 133 -37.74 -10.59 4.48
N LYS A 134 -37.52 -10.82 5.78
CA LYS A 134 -38.44 -11.63 6.59
C LYS A 134 -39.84 -11.01 6.71
N GLN A 135 -39.95 -9.68 6.71
CA GLN A 135 -41.24 -8.98 6.68
C GLN A 135 -41.91 -9.02 5.29
N ALA A 136 -41.12 -9.02 4.21
CA ALA A 136 -41.62 -9.16 2.83
C ALA A 136 -41.95 -10.61 2.43
N ASP A 137 -41.22 -11.60 2.96
CA ASP A 137 -41.39 -13.03 2.67
C ASP A 137 -42.63 -13.62 3.33
N THR A 138 -43.16 -13.01 4.41
CA THR A 138 -44.50 -13.32 4.93
C THR A 138 -45.64 -13.05 3.93
N ALA A 139 -45.36 -12.44 2.77
CA ALA A 139 -46.35 -12.15 1.74
C ALA A 139 -46.15 -12.90 0.40
N LYS A 140 -45.08 -13.67 0.17
CA LYS A 140 -44.85 -14.36 -1.13
C LYS A 140 -43.98 -15.62 -1.01
N GLU A 141 -44.52 -16.68 -0.40
CA GLU A 141 -44.00 -18.03 -0.59
C GLU A 141 -44.56 -18.64 -1.89
N SER A 142 -43.81 -18.48 -3.00
CA SER A 142 -43.55 -19.54 -3.98
C SER A 142 -43.09 -18.92 -5.31
N SER A 143 -41.80 -18.98 -5.62
CA SER A 143 -41.37 -19.32 -6.99
C SER A 143 -39.90 -19.69 -7.04
N SER A 144 -39.65 -20.79 -7.73
CA SER A 144 -38.38 -21.35 -8.19
C SER A 144 -37.35 -20.34 -8.68
N LYS A 145 -36.07 -20.70 -8.53
CA LYS A 145 -34.89 -20.06 -9.13
C LYS A 145 -34.99 -20.01 -10.66
N THR A 146 -35.61 -18.96 -11.21
CA THR A 146 -35.42 -18.53 -12.60
C THR A 146 -34.25 -17.54 -12.66
N PRO A 147 -33.48 -17.53 -13.77
CA PRO A 147 -32.48 -16.49 -13.98
C PRO A 147 -33.17 -15.12 -14.04
N VAL A 148 -32.64 -14.16 -13.30
CA VAL A 148 -33.11 -12.76 -13.31
C VAL A 148 -32.79 -12.18 -14.68
N VAL A 149 -33.77 -12.17 -15.58
CA VAL A 149 -33.71 -11.44 -16.83
C VAL A 149 -34.22 -10.03 -16.54
N LEU A 150 -33.32 -9.05 -16.51
CA LEU A 150 -33.70 -7.64 -16.37
C LEU A 150 -34.36 -7.19 -17.68
N GLU A 151 -35.58 -6.65 -17.58
CA GLU A 151 -36.29 -6.16 -18.76
C GLU A 151 -35.56 -4.95 -19.38
N PRO A 152 -35.62 -4.77 -20.72
CA PRO A 152 -35.02 -3.61 -21.37
C PRO A 152 -35.68 -2.31 -20.89
N VAL A 153 -34.90 -1.49 -20.18
CA VAL A 153 -35.38 -0.26 -19.57
C VAL A 153 -35.59 0.81 -20.65
N ARG A 154 -36.85 1.24 -20.85
CA ARG A 154 -37.21 2.29 -21.83
C ARG A 154 -36.83 3.70 -21.39
N ARG A 155 -36.75 3.96 -20.08
CA ARG A 155 -36.36 5.24 -19.49
C ARG A 155 -35.23 5.05 -18.46
N PRO A 156 -33.97 5.31 -18.82
CA PRO A 156 -32.85 5.20 -17.87
C PRO A 156 -32.97 6.24 -16.76
N HIS A 157 -32.26 6.01 -15.65
CA HIS A 157 -32.26 6.93 -14.51
C HIS A 157 -31.58 8.26 -14.86
N ALA A 158 -32.00 9.37 -14.23
CA ALA A 158 -31.53 10.72 -14.56
C ALA A 158 -29.99 10.82 -14.51
N SER A 159 -29.36 10.21 -13.52
CA SER A 159 -27.90 10.22 -13.29
C SER A 159 -27.10 9.48 -14.37
N ILE A 160 -27.73 8.59 -15.13
CA ILE A 160 -27.07 7.81 -16.21
C ILE A 160 -27.51 8.31 -17.59
N SER A 161 -28.48 9.23 -17.70
CA SER A 161 -29.04 9.66 -18.99
C SER A 161 -27.97 10.23 -19.94
N GLY A 162 -27.00 10.99 -19.41
CA GLY A 162 -25.85 11.47 -20.18
C GLY A 162 -24.97 10.32 -20.69
N LEU A 163 -24.67 9.35 -19.83
CA LEU A 163 -23.85 8.19 -20.16
C LEU A 163 -24.55 7.25 -21.15
N VAL A 164 -25.86 7.03 -21.02
CA VAL A 164 -26.66 6.25 -21.98
C VAL A 164 -26.67 6.91 -23.36
N THR A 165 -26.76 8.24 -23.39
CA THR A 165 -26.67 9.00 -24.65
C THR A 165 -25.30 8.82 -25.28
N ALA A 166 -24.23 8.96 -24.49
CA ALA A 166 -22.85 8.73 -24.94
C ALA A 166 -22.63 7.32 -25.48
N LEU A 167 -23.10 6.28 -24.77
CA LEU A 167 -23.00 4.87 -25.19
C LEU A 167 -23.77 4.58 -26.48
N ARG A 168 -24.92 5.24 -26.71
CA ARG A 168 -25.70 5.08 -27.95
C ARG A 168 -25.09 5.83 -29.13
N SER A 169 -24.45 6.97 -28.88
CA SER A 169 -23.82 7.80 -29.93
C SER A 169 -22.37 7.42 -30.24
N ALA A 170 -21.72 6.65 -29.35
CA ALA A 170 -20.33 6.28 -29.51
C ALA A 170 -20.14 5.40 -30.75
N LYS A 171 -19.18 5.79 -31.60
CA LYS A 171 -18.79 5.00 -32.77
C LYS A 171 -17.99 3.79 -32.27
N ALA A 172 -18.37 2.63 -32.76
CA ALA A 172 -17.61 1.42 -32.48
C ALA A 172 -16.31 1.43 -33.28
N ASP A 173 -15.22 0.98 -32.67
CA ASP A 173 -13.92 0.79 -33.34
C ASP A 173 -14.01 -0.31 -34.41
N ASP A 174 -12.93 -0.52 -35.17
CA ASP A 174 -12.82 -1.55 -36.23
C ASP A 174 -13.19 -2.96 -35.74
N HIS A 175 -13.11 -3.21 -34.42
CA HIS A 175 -13.46 -4.46 -33.75
C HIS A 175 -14.84 -4.48 -33.09
N GLY A 176 -15.63 -3.41 -33.22
CA GLY A 176 -16.94 -3.30 -32.58
C GLY A 176 -16.89 -2.89 -31.10
N GLU A 177 -15.72 -2.47 -30.59
CA GLU A 177 -15.54 -1.95 -29.22
C GLU A 177 -16.11 -0.54 -29.11
N VAL A 178 -16.91 -0.32 -28.07
CA VAL A 178 -17.43 0.98 -27.66
C VAL A 178 -16.77 1.31 -26.33
N SER A 179 -15.97 2.38 -26.32
CA SER A 179 -15.25 2.86 -25.15
C SER A 179 -15.80 4.23 -24.74
N VAL A 180 -16.30 4.32 -23.51
CA VAL A 180 -16.80 5.54 -22.87
C VAL A 180 -16.15 5.60 -21.47
N PRO A 181 -15.93 6.78 -20.85
CA PRO A 181 -15.32 6.83 -19.52
C PRO A 181 -16.01 5.88 -18.52
N GLY A 182 -15.26 4.90 -18.01
CA GLY A 182 -15.75 3.88 -17.07
C GLY A 182 -16.48 2.67 -17.70
N ILE A 183 -16.63 2.59 -19.02
CA ILE A 183 -17.27 1.45 -19.70
C ILE A 183 -16.52 1.06 -20.98
N ARG A 184 -16.18 -0.23 -21.09
CA ARG A 184 -15.55 -0.81 -22.28
C ARG A 184 -16.26 -2.07 -22.71
N ILE A 185 -17.08 -1.98 -23.75
CA ILE A 185 -18.02 -3.05 -24.13
C ILE A 185 -18.12 -3.20 -25.64
N HIS A 186 -18.57 -4.35 -26.13
CA HIS A 186 -18.90 -4.52 -27.54
C HIS A 186 -20.31 -3.99 -27.85
N LYS A 187 -20.56 -3.59 -29.10
CA LYS A 187 -21.87 -3.07 -29.57
C LYS A 187 -23.07 -3.97 -29.23
N SER A 188 -22.88 -5.28 -29.15
CA SER A 188 -23.94 -6.24 -28.80
C SER A 188 -24.39 -6.15 -27.34
N SER A 189 -23.52 -5.66 -26.46
CA SER A 189 -23.70 -5.67 -25.00
C SER A 189 -24.25 -4.34 -24.46
N VAL A 190 -24.39 -3.32 -25.31
CA VAL A 190 -24.82 -1.96 -24.93
C VAL A 190 -26.17 -1.97 -24.21
N THR A 191 -27.17 -2.65 -24.76
CA THR A 191 -28.51 -2.73 -24.15
C THR A 191 -28.50 -3.38 -22.77
N ARG A 192 -27.68 -4.42 -22.61
CA ARG A 192 -27.52 -5.17 -21.35
C ARG A 192 -26.82 -4.32 -20.28
N VAL A 193 -25.81 -3.56 -20.66
CA VAL A 193 -25.07 -2.69 -19.73
C VAL A 193 -25.97 -1.56 -19.25
N ILE A 194 -26.80 -0.99 -20.13
CA ILE A 194 -27.78 0.04 -19.76
C ILE A 194 -28.78 -0.49 -18.71
N SER A 195 -29.29 -1.72 -18.86
CA SER A 195 -30.22 -2.29 -17.87
C SER A 195 -29.52 -2.59 -16.54
N VAL A 196 -28.33 -3.19 -16.57
CA VAL A 196 -27.53 -3.45 -15.36
C VAL A 196 -27.23 -2.16 -14.61
N LEU A 197 -26.80 -1.11 -15.30
CA LEU A 197 -26.51 0.19 -14.69
C LEU A 197 -27.76 0.85 -14.11
N HIS A 198 -28.89 0.82 -14.81
CA HIS A 198 -30.15 1.38 -14.30
C HIS A 198 -30.56 0.73 -12.97
N HIS A 199 -30.54 -0.60 -12.90
CA HIS A 199 -30.90 -1.31 -11.68
C HIS A 199 -29.84 -1.15 -10.58
N LEU A 200 -28.55 -1.02 -10.95
CA LEU A 200 -27.49 -0.71 -10.00
C LEU A 200 -27.70 0.67 -9.35
N VAL A 201 -28.04 1.69 -10.13
CA VAL A 201 -28.29 3.04 -9.60
C VAL A 201 -29.49 3.06 -8.67
N ILE A 202 -30.61 2.43 -9.05
CA ILE A 202 -31.76 2.30 -8.14
C ILE A 202 -31.35 1.61 -6.83
N ALA A 203 -30.56 0.54 -6.92
CA ALA A 203 -30.10 -0.19 -5.74
C ALA A 203 -29.13 0.64 -4.88
N LEU A 204 -28.33 1.53 -5.47
CA LEU A 204 -27.43 2.43 -4.75
C LEU A 204 -28.17 3.61 -4.11
N GLU A 205 -29.15 4.19 -4.81
CA GLU A 205 -29.97 5.28 -4.30
C GLU A 205 -30.83 4.84 -3.12
N SER A 206 -31.32 3.59 -3.13
CA SER A 206 -32.01 3.02 -1.96
C SER A 206 -31.15 2.96 -0.70
N ARG A 207 -29.83 3.13 -0.84
CA ARG A 207 -28.84 3.13 0.24
C ARG A 207 -28.25 4.52 0.50
N ASN A 208 -28.90 5.58 0.01
CA ASN A 208 -28.44 6.97 0.08
C ASN A 208 -27.07 7.21 -0.57
N VAL A 209 -26.70 6.40 -1.57
CA VAL A 209 -25.49 6.60 -2.36
C VAL A 209 -25.86 7.32 -3.65
N VAL A 210 -25.26 8.48 -3.89
CA VAL A 210 -25.45 9.25 -5.13
C VAL A 210 -24.50 8.70 -6.18
N VAL A 211 -24.98 8.53 -7.41
CA VAL A 211 -24.14 8.08 -8.53
C VAL A 211 -24.01 9.19 -9.54
N ASP A 212 -22.79 9.65 -9.76
CA ASP A 212 -22.45 10.67 -10.74
C ASP A 212 -21.59 10.09 -11.86
N CYS A 213 -21.82 10.57 -13.08
CA CYS A 213 -21.00 10.22 -14.24
C CYS A 213 -20.09 11.40 -14.56
N SER A 214 -18.79 11.25 -14.34
CA SER A 214 -17.78 12.27 -14.65
C SER A 214 -17.00 11.93 -15.92
N ASP A 215 -16.22 12.88 -16.43
CA ASP A 215 -15.31 12.64 -17.57
C ASP A 215 -14.27 11.55 -17.30
N LYS A 216 -14.05 11.19 -16.02
CA LYS A 216 -13.08 10.17 -15.59
C LYS A 216 -13.70 8.80 -15.33
N GLY A 217 -15.03 8.67 -15.36
CA GLY A 217 -15.73 7.40 -15.16
C GLY A 217 -17.03 7.53 -14.37
N ILE A 218 -17.51 6.40 -13.87
CA ILE A 218 -18.71 6.33 -13.02
C ILE A 218 -18.26 6.34 -11.55
N GLU A 219 -18.78 7.29 -10.79
CA GLU A 219 -18.43 7.51 -9.39
C GLU A 219 -19.69 7.35 -8.53
N ALA A 220 -19.61 6.52 -7.50
CA ALA A 220 -20.62 6.42 -6.45
C ALA A 220 -20.10 7.17 -5.23
N ALA A 221 -20.83 8.18 -4.77
CA ALA A 221 -20.41 9.07 -3.70
C ALA A 221 -21.42 9.10 -2.54
N VAL A 222 -20.86 9.12 -1.33
CA VAL A 222 -21.52 9.62 -0.13
C VAL A 222 -20.64 10.78 0.34
N PRO A 223 -20.99 12.04 0.01
CA PRO A 223 -20.09 13.18 0.22
C PRO A 223 -19.53 13.21 1.65
N PRO A 224 -18.20 13.35 1.84
CA PRO A 224 -17.17 13.66 0.83
C PRO A 224 -16.49 12.46 0.13
N ASP A 225 -16.87 11.22 0.42
CA ASP A 225 -16.16 10.02 -0.05
C ASP A 225 -16.73 9.54 -1.40
N ASP A 226 -15.84 9.24 -2.36
CA ASP A 226 -16.18 8.78 -3.72
C ASP A 226 -15.52 7.42 -4.05
N VAL A 227 -16.28 6.54 -4.71
CA VAL A 227 -15.82 5.23 -5.18
C VAL A 227 -16.01 5.13 -6.68
N ARG A 228 -14.92 4.87 -7.40
CA ARG A 228 -14.93 4.69 -8.85
C ARG A 228 -15.07 3.23 -9.25
N PHE A 229 -15.85 2.98 -10.28
CA PHE A 229 -15.98 1.65 -10.86
C PHE A 229 -16.02 1.66 -12.39
N GLU A 230 -15.57 0.54 -12.97
CA GLU A 230 -15.51 0.30 -14.41
C GLU A 230 -16.28 -0.98 -14.77
N ILE A 231 -16.98 -0.96 -15.90
CA ILE A 231 -17.59 -2.14 -16.50
C ILE A 231 -16.84 -2.50 -17.77
N SER A 232 -16.26 -3.69 -17.81
CA SER A 232 -15.50 -4.19 -18.96
C SER A 232 -16.07 -5.51 -19.48
N GLU A 233 -16.04 -5.69 -20.80
CA GLU A 233 -16.36 -6.96 -21.44
C GLU A 233 -15.11 -7.79 -21.67
N SER A 234 -15.16 -9.08 -21.31
CA SER A 234 -14.02 -9.96 -21.53
C SER A 234 -13.84 -10.28 -23.01
N ARG A 235 -12.64 -9.95 -23.50
CA ARG A 235 -12.18 -10.22 -24.87
C ARG A 235 -11.27 -11.45 -24.91
N SER A 236 -11.53 -12.34 -25.86
CA SER A 236 -10.58 -13.38 -26.25
C SER A 236 -9.87 -12.94 -27.53
N ARG A 237 -8.58 -13.29 -27.64
CA ARG A 237 -7.81 -13.10 -28.87
C ARG A 237 -7.61 -14.46 -29.52
N GLU A 238 -7.98 -14.56 -30.78
CA GLU A 238 -7.67 -15.71 -31.62
C GLU A 238 -6.75 -15.26 -32.73
N GLN A 239 -5.85 -16.14 -33.17
CA GLN A 239 -4.95 -15.79 -34.27
C GLN A 239 -5.78 -15.65 -35.55
N HIS A 240 -5.70 -14.49 -36.21
CA HIS A 240 -6.45 -14.23 -37.42
C HIS A 240 -6.05 -15.25 -38.48
N LYS A 241 -7.04 -15.91 -39.08
CA LYS A 241 -6.81 -16.79 -40.22
C LYS A 241 -7.04 -15.96 -41.47
N PRO A 242 -5.98 -15.66 -42.25
CA PRO A 242 -6.08 -14.78 -43.40
C PRO A 242 -7.18 -15.24 -44.34
N THR A 243 -8.04 -14.32 -44.76
CA THR A 243 -9.00 -14.65 -45.80
C THR A 243 -8.26 -14.86 -47.13
N PRO A 244 -8.79 -15.68 -48.06
CA PRO A 244 -8.16 -15.90 -49.36
C PRO A 244 -7.89 -14.61 -50.16
N ALA A 245 -8.70 -13.57 -49.93
CA ALA A 245 -8.53 -12.26 -50.56
C ALA A 245 -7.36 -11.45 -49.95
N GLU A 246 -7.18 -11.50 -48.63
CA GLU A 246 -6.06 -10.87 -47.92
C GLU A 246 -4.75 -11.58 -48.23
N GLN A 247 -4.78 -12.92 -48.28
CA GLN A 247 -3.63 -13.73 -48.69
C GLN A 247 -3.18 -13.37 -50.11
N LYS A 248 -4.11 -13.23 -51.05
CA LYS A 248 -3.79 -12.84 -52.44
C LYS A 248 -3.12 -11.46 -52.51
N LYS A 249 -3.61 -10.48 -51.75
CA LYS A 249 -3.00 -9.13 -51.69
C LYS A 249 -1.58 -9.17 -51.13
N HIS A 250 -1.35 -9.96 -50.08
CA HIS A 250 -0.02 -10.18 -49.54
C HIS A 250 0.91 -10.81 -50.56
N ASP A 251 0.46 -11.86 -51.25
CA ASP A 251 1.29 -12.56 -52.24
C ASP A 251 1.57 -11.68 -53.47
N ASP A 252 0.63 -10.83 -53.88
CA ASP A 252 0.82 -9.81 -54.92
C ASP A 252 1.87 -8.76 -54.49
N HIS A 253 1.85 -8.32 -53.24
CA HIS A 253 2.79 -7.36 -52.69
C HIS A 253 4.20 -7.95 -52.52
N GLU A 254 4.31 -9.18 -52.00
CA GLU A 254 5.59 -9.89 -51.92
C GLU A 254 6.21 -10.07 -53.31
N ARG A 255 5.42 -10.43 -54.32
CA ARG A 255 5.89 -10.49 -55.72
C ARG A 255 6.41 -9.14 -56.22
N ARG A 256 5.75 -8.03 -55.86
CA ARG A 256 6.22 -6.67 -56.18
C ARG A 256 7.51 -6.32 -55.44
N ARG A 257 7.64 -6.69 -54.16
CA ARG A 257 8.87 -6.47 -53.39
C ARG A 257 10.05 -7.22 -53.98
N GLU A 258 9.88 -8.50 -54.31
CA GLU A 258 10.94 -9.28 -54.95
C GLU A 258 11.37 -8.68 -56.29
N ALA A 259 10.40 -8.25 -57.10
CA ALA A 259 10.69 -7.58 -58.37
C ALA A 259 11.43 -6.24 -58.19
N ALA A 260 11.11 -5.47 -57.16
CA ALA A 260 11.79 -4.23 -56.79
C ALA A 260 13.22 -4.49 -56.30
N GLN A 261 13.41 -5.49 -55.43
CA GLN A 261 14.73 -5.88 -54.90
C GLN A 261 15.66 -6.34 -56.03
N ARG A 262 15.16 -7.11 -57.00
CA ARG A 262 15.93 -7.49 -58.20
C ARG A 262 16.39 -6.29 -59.04
N ARG A 263 15.71 -5.13 -58.92
CA ARG A 263 16.05 -3.87 -59.59
C ARG A 263 16.86 -2.91 -58.70
N GLY A 264 17.30 -3.37 -57.52
CA GLY A 264 18.03 -2.53 -56.56
C GLY A 264 17.16 -1.48 -55.84
N GLN A 265 15.83 -1.59 -55.95
CA GLN A 265 14.87 -0.70 -55.29
C GLN A 265 14.32 -1.38 -54.02
N TRP A 266 14.16 -0.61 -52.95
CA TRP A 266 13.63 -1.13 -51.69
C TRP A 266 12.16 -0.73 -51.52
N LEU A 267 11.31 -1.72 -51.20
CA LEU A 267 9.89 -1.53 -50.93
C LEU A 267 9.56 -2.02 -49.52
N TYR A 268 8.88 -1.18 -48.73
CA TYR A 268 8.59 -1.42 -47.32
C TYR A 268 7.72 -2.68 -47.15
N PRO A 269 7.96 -3.56 -46.15
CA PRO A 269 7.04 -4.65 -45.83
C PRO A 269 5.67 -4.10 -45.41
N GLU A 270 4.60 -4.55 -46.04
CA GLU A 270 3.23 -4.13 -45.71
C GLU A 270 2.48 -5.26 -45.01
N LYS A 271 1.69 -4.93 -43.97
CA LYS A 271 0.86 -5.89 -43.25
C LYS A 271 -0.55 -5.87 -43.83
N PHE A 272 -1.00 -7.01 -44.38
CA PHE A 272 -2.28 -7.13 -45.10
C PHE A 272 -3.45 -7.62 -44.25
N TRP A 273 -3.17 -8.21 -43.09
CA TRP A 273 -4.16 -8.61 -42.11
C TRP A 273 -3.62 -8.34 -40.71
N GLN A 274 -4.52 -8.25 -39.73
CA GLN A 274 -4.14 -8.13 -38.34
C GLN A 274 -3.71 -9.49 -37.78
N GLU A 275 -2.79 -9.53 -36.82
CA GLU A 275 -2.30 -10.81 -36.27
C GLU A 275 -3.37 -11.55 -35.45
N TYR A 276 -4.39 -10.85 -34.94
CA TYR A 276 -5.41 -11.40 -34.06
C TYR A 276 -6.80 -10.87 -34.39
N ASP A 277 -7.79 -11.77 -34.33
CA ASP A 277 -9.21 -11.43 -34.27
C ASP A 277 -9.66 -11.34 -32.80
N TYR A 278 -10.38 -10.27 -32.48
CA TYR A 278 -10.95 -10.06 -31.16
C TYR A 278 -12.38 -10.60 -31.10
N ILE A 279 -12.60 -11.62 -30.29
CA ILE A 279 -13.93 -12.18 -30.05
C ILE A 279 -14.41 -11.71 -28.67
N TYR A 280 -15.47 -10.91 -28.68
CA TYR A 280 -16.15 -10.45 -27.47
C TYR A 280 -17.15 -11.52 -27.02
N SER A 281 -17.00 -11.98 -25.78
CA SER A 281 -17.72 -13.16 -25.29
C SER A 281 -19.08 -12.84 -24.66
N GLY A 282 -19.50 -11.57 -24.65
CA GLY A 282 -20.74 -11.12 -23.99
C GLY A 282 -20.65 -11.10 -22.46
N LYS A 283 -19.53 -11.54 -21.87
CA LYS A 283 -19.34 -11.64 -20.42
C LYS A 283 -18.83 -10.33 -19.86
N LEU A 284 -19.66 -9.71 -19.03
CA LEU A 284 -19.38 -8.44 -18.38
C LEU A 284 -18.67 -8.66 -17.05
N THR A 285 -17.78 -7.74 -16.71
CA THR A 285 -17.03 -7.68 -15.46
C THR A 285 -17.16 -6.27 -14.89
N PHE A 286 -17.60 -6.18 -13.63
CA PHE A 286 -17.64 -4.97 -12.83
C PHE A 286 -16.41 -4.94 -11.92
N GLU A 287 -15.66 -3.85 -11.96
CA GLU A 287 -14.46 -3.66 -11.15
C GLU A 287 -14.47 -2.32 -10.42
N ILE A 288 -14.24 -2.35 -9.10
CA ILE A 288 -14.04 -1.15 -8.27
C ILE A 288 -12.56 -0.80 -8.30
N LEU A 289 -12.25 0.43 -8.70
CA LEU A 289 -10.88 0.93 -8.82
C LEU A 289 -10.29 1.34 -7.47
N ASN A 290 -11.12 1.76 -6.51
CA ASN A 290 -10.67 2.15 -5.19
C ASN A 290 -10.00 0.97 -4.45
N TRP A 291 -8.97 1.32 -3.68
CA TRP A 291 -8.27 0.34 -2.87
C TRP A 291 -8.90 0.23 -1.48
N ALA A 292 -9.49 -0.93 -1.18
CA ALA A 292 -9.75 -1.37 0.17
C ALA A 292 -9.19 -2.78 0.39
N ASP A 293 -8.70 -3.04 1.59
CA ASP A 293 -8.26 -4.38 2.01
C ASP A 293 -9.46 -5.21 2.48
N GLY A 294 -9.39 -6.53 2.27
CA GLY A 294 -10.48 -7.46 2.58
C GLY A 294 -11.74 -7.33 1.72
N ALA A 295 -11.88 -6.25 0.94
CA ALA A 295 -13.02 -6.03 0.06
C ALA A 295 -12.91 -6.82 -1.24
N ARG A 296 -14.04 -7.34 -1.71
CA ARG A 296 -14.14 -7.82 -3.09
C ARG A 296 -14.13 -6.60 -4.03
N LYS A 297 -13.30 -6.66 -5.08
CA LYS A 297 -13.17 -5.59 -6.08
C LYS A 297 -13.75 -5.95 -7.44
N ARG A 298 -13.85 -7.24 -7.76
CA ARG A 298 -14.25 -7.72 -9.08
C ARG A 298 -15.43 -8.68 -9.00
N TRP A 299 -16.45 -8.42 -9.82
CA TRP A 299 -17.59 -9.30 -10.08
C TRP A 299 -17.68 -9.49 -11.58
N GLY A 300 -18.06 -10.67 -12.04
CA GLY A 300 -18.15 -10.90 -13.48
C GLY A 300 -19.02 -12.10 -13.81
N ASP A 301 -19.46 -12.17 -15.05
CA ASP A 301 -20.30 -13.24 -15.53
C ASP A 301 -19.56 -14.57 -15.55
N GLY A 302 -20.16 -15.56 -14.90
CA GLY A 302 -19.71 -16.95 -14.87
C GLY A 302 -20.67 -17.88 -15.60
N LYS A 303 -20.46 -19.20 -15.46
CA LYS A 303 -21.34 -20.22 -16.05
C LYS A 303 -22.73 -20.27 -15.43
N HIS A 304 -22.84 -19.90 -14.15
CA HIS A 304 -24.07 -20.02 -13.34
C HIS A 304 -24.43 -18.71 -12.63
N GLN A 305 -23.63 -17.66 -12.84
CA GLN A 305 -23.78 -16.39 -12.15
C GLN A 305 -23.69 -15.28 -13.18
N SER A 306 -24.58 -14.31 -13.07
CA SER A 306 -24.64 -13.17 -13.97
C SER A 306 -24.56 -11.89 -13.15
N LEU A 307 -24.08 -10.79 -13.72
CA LEU A 307 -24.02 -9.51 -13.02
C LEU A 307 -25.38 -9.07 -12.49
N GLU A 308 -26.47 -9.40 -13.20
CA GLU A 308 -27.85 -9.10 -12.80
C GLU A 308 -28.22 -9.74 -11.46
N SER A 309 -27.80 -10.99 -11.23
CA SER A 309 -28.04 -11.68 -9.96
C SER A 309 -27.08 -11.24 -8.83
N MET A 310 -26.02 -10.50 -9.17
CA MET A 310 -25.02 -10.01 -8.22
C MET A 310 -25.19 -8.54 -7.83
N LEU A 311 -26.22 -7.83 -8.32
CA LEU A 311 -26.44 -6.41 -8.03
C LEU A 311 -26.44 -6.10 -6.51
N ASP A 312 -27.10 -6.96 -5.72
CA ASP A 312 -27.12 -6.86 -4.25
C ASP A 312 -25.71 -6.96 -3.64
N ALA A 313 -24.88 -7.87 -4.15
CA ALA A 313 -23.52 -8.08 -3.65
C ALA A 313 -22.55 -6.99 -4.12
N ILE A 314 -22.80 -6.41 -5.30
CA ILE A 314 -22.02 -5.28 -5.83
C ILE A 314 -22.31 -4.03 -5.00
N THR A 315 -23.59 -3.76 -4.72
CA THR A 315 -24.00 -2.63 -3.87
C THR A 315 -23.47 -2.76 -2.44
N ASP A 316 -23.48 -3.97 -1.85
CA ASP A 316 -22.82 -4.23 -0.55
C ASP A 316 -21.31 -3.95 -0.62
N GLY A 317 -20.68 -4.31 -1.73
CA GLY A 317 -19.28 -4.01 -2.00
C GLY A 317 -18.99 -2.51 -2.06
N VAL A 318 -19.79 -1.74 -2.81
CA VAL A 318 -19.62 -0.28 -2.92
C VAL A 318 -19.76 0.42 -1.56
N VAL A 319 -20.77 0.05 -0.77
CA VAL A 319 -20.96 0.58 0.59
C VAL A 319 -19.76 0.25 1.49
N PHE A 320 -19.20 -0.95 1.38
CA PHE A 320 -17.99 -1.32 2.11
C PHE A 320 -16.81 -0.39 1.76
N HIS A 321 -16.58 -0.13 0.47
CA HIS A 321 -15.48 0.73 0.02
C HIS A 321 -15.68 2.18 0.50
N LEU A 322 -16.90 2.71 0.45
CA LEU A 322 -17.21 4.03 0.99
C LEU A 322 -16.96 4.13 2.51
N ALA A 323 -17.40 3.13 3.27
CA ALA A 323 -17.15 3.08 4.71
C ALA A 323 -15.65 2.94 5.05
N TYR A 324 -14.91 2.20 4.23
CA TYR A 324 -13.47 2.05 4.34
C TYR A 324 -12.74 3.38 4.09
N ASP A 325 -13.10 4.09 3.02
CA ASP A 325 -12.49 5.37 2.67
C ASP A 325 -12.81 6.46 3.72
N LYS A 326 -14.04 6.46 4.27
CA LYS A 326 -14.41 7.32 5.41
C LYS A 326 -13.53 7.07 6.64
N ALA A 327 -13.39 5.81 7.06
CA ALA A 327 -12.54 5.45 8.20
C ALA A 327 -11.07 5.84 7.95
N ARG A 328 -10.60 5.69 6.69
CA ARG A 328 -9.26 6.13 6.27
C ARG A 328 -9.06 7.63 6.34
N ARG A 329 -10.08 8.44 6.05
CA ARG A 329 -10.01 9.91 6.15
C ARG A 329 -9.93 10.36 7.61
N GLU A 330 -10.86 9.93 8.44
CA GLU A 330 -10.94 10.34 9.85
C GLU A 330 -9.62 10.07 10.60
N GLU A 331 -9.02 8.91 10.36
CA GLU A 331 -7.76 8.58 11.01
C GLU A 331 -6.57 9.34 10.41
N ARG A 332 -6.57 9.69 9.11
CA ARG A 332 -5.55 10.59 8.54
C ARG A 332 -5.61 11.96 9.20
N GLU A 333 -6.80 12.50 9.40
CA GLU A 333 -7.02 13.79 10.08
C GLU A 333 -6.57 13.73 11.56
N GLU A 334 -6.86 12.64 12.28
CA GLU A 334 -6.33 12.43 13.63
C GLU A 334 -4.81 12.34 13.68
N GLN A 335 -4.21 11.58 12.76
CA GLN A 335 -2.75 11.46 12.68
C GLN A 335 -2.11 12.79 12.31
N GLU A 336 -2.71 13.56 11.41
CA GLU A 336 -2.24 14.89 11.05
C GLU A 336 -2.33 15.85 12.23
N ARG A 337 -3.44 15.86 12.98
CA ARG A 337 -3.56 16.62 14.24
C ARG A 337 -2.47 16.24 15.25
N ARG A 338 -2.21 14.95 15.43
CA ARG A 338 -1.12 14.46 16.31
C ARG A 338 0.25 14.92 15.81
N ARG A 339 0.50 14.87 14.50
CA ARG A 339 1.76 15.33 13.89
C ARG A 339 1.96 16.84 14.05
N GLN A 340 0.92 17.63 13.80
CA GLN A 340 0.97 19.09 13.97
C GLN A 340 1.22 19.46 15.44
N HIS A 341 0.53 18.81 16.37
CA HIS A 341 0.76 18.99 17.81
C HIS A 341 2.21 18.67 18.18
N MET A 342 2.72 17.49 17.78
CA MET A 342 4.11 17.09 18.06
C MET A 342 5.15 18.01 17.39
N ALA A 343 4.88 18.49 16.17
CA ALA A 343 5.75 19.42 15.46
C ALA A 343 5.83 20.77 16.19
N HIS A 344 4.68 21.28 16.65
CA HIS A 344 4.62 22.50 17.45
C HIS A 344 5.43 22.37 18.75
N ARG A 345 5.24 21.27 19.49
CA ARG A 345 6.01 20.98 20.71
C ARG A 345 7.53 20.94 20.45
N ARG A 346 7.95 20.33 19.33
CA ARG A 346 9.36 20.29 18.92
C ARG A 346 9.92 21.66 18.56
N GLU A 347 9.13 22.49 17.90
CA GLU A 347 9.52 23.86 17.58
C GLU A 347 9.73 24.68 18.86
N LEU A 348 8.82 24.57 19.83
CA LEU A 348 8.97 25.22 21.15
C LEU A 348 10.24 24.75 21.84
N HIS A 349 10.47 23.44 21.91
CA HIS A 349 11.69 22.87 22.50
C HIS A 349 12.97 23.37 21.80
N LYS A 350 12.98 23.45 20.46
CA LYS A 350 14.11 24.00 19.71
C LYS A 350 14.37 25.46 20.05
N LYS A 351 13.32 26.29 20.12
CA LYS A 351 13.44 27.70 20.51
C LYS A 351 13.96 27.86 21.95
N ARG A 352 13.58 26.96 22.88
CA ARG A 352 14.15 26.93 24.24
C ARG A 352 15.66 26.66 24.20
N GLN A 353 16.09 25.64 23.46
CA GLN A 353 17.51 25.33 23.31
C GLN A 353 18.30 26.47 22.66
N GLU A 354 17.74 27.13 21.64
CA GLU A 354 18.34 28.31 21.02
C GLU A 354 18.48 29.47 22.02
N ARG A 355 17.45 29.71 22.84
CA ARG A 355 17.51 30.72 23.90
C ARG A 355 18.54 30.37 24.98
N GLU A 356 18.61 29.12 25.41
CA GLU A 356 19.63 28.65 26.36
C GLU A 356 21.05 28.78 25.79
N ALA A 357 21.25 28.42 24.52
CA ALA A 357 22.52 28.61 23.83
C ALA A 357 22.90 30.10 23.77
N LYS A 358 21.95 31.00 23.47
CA LYS A 358 22.19 32.44 23.51
C LYS A 358 22.51 32.94 24.92
N ARG A 359 21.81 32.48 25.95
CA ARG A 359 22.11 32.81 27.36
C ARG A 359 23.55 32.42 27.72
N LEU A 360 23.94 31.19 27.38
CA LEU A 360 25.29 30.70 27.63
C LEU A 360 26.35 31.46 26.83
N ALA A 361 26.07 31.77 25.55
CA ALA A 361 26.97 32.53 24.70
C ALA A 361 27.18 33.95 25.25
N PHE A 362 26.10 34.62 25.69
CA PHE A 362 26.16 35.95 26.28
C PHE A 362 26.99 35.95 27.58
N LEU A 363 26.76 34.99 28.48
CA LEU A 363 27.55 34.87 29.72
C LEU A 363 29.03 34.60 29.45
N ARG A 364 29.34 33.80 28.42
CA ARG A 364 30.74 33.57 27.99
C ARG A 364 31.38 34.85 27.48
N GLN A 365 30.70 35.58 26.59
CA GLN A 365 31.19 36.87 26.09
C GLN A 365 31.43 37.86 27.23
N LEU A 366 30.51 37.95 28.19
CA LEU A 366 30.68 38.81 29.36
C LEU A 366 31.90 38.41 30.20
N ALA A 367 32.11 37.11 30.44
CA ALA A 367 33.26 36.61 31.17
C ALA A 367 34.57 36.89 30.43
N ASP A 368 34.58 36.79 29.11
CA ASP A 368 35.76 37.08 28.28
C ASP A 368 36.10 38.58 28.31
N TYR A 369 35.11 39.47 28.20
CA TYR A 369 35.32 40.92 28.36
C TYR A 369 35.83 41.29 29.75
N GLN A 370 35.33 40.64 30.80
CA GLN A 370 35.80 40.88 32.17
C GLN A 370 37.24 40.43 32.38
N LYS A 371 37.63 39.29 31.80
CA LYS A 371 39.03 38.81 31.83
C LYS A 371 39.95 39.74 31.04
N GLU A 372 39.59 40.10 29.81
CA GLU A 372 40.37 41.04 28.98
C GLU A 372 40.57 42.37 29.71
N ALA A 373 39.52 42.91 30.35
CA ALA A 373 39.65 44.12 31.15
C ALA A 373 40.56 43.94 32.37
N ALA A 374 40.50 42.80 33.07
CA ALA A 374 41.39 42.52 34.21
C ALA A 374 42.86 42.41 33.77
N ASP A 375 43.12 41.70 32.67
CA ASP A 375 44.47 41.53 32.10
C ASP A 375 45.04 42.87 31.62
N LEU A 376 44.23 43.72 30.98
CA LEU A 376 44.62 45.08 30.59
C LEU A 376 44.90 45.97 31.81
N ARG A 377 44.08 45.91 32.88
CA ARG A 377 44.37 46.65 34.12
C ARG A 377 45.68 46.21 34.75
N ALA A 378 45.96 44.90 34.79
CA ALA A 378 47.21 44.37 35.32
C ALA A 378 48.41 44.86 34.49
N THR A 379 48.31 44.78 33.17
CA THR A 379 49.37 45.24 32.24
C THR A 379 49.63 46.74 32.36
N ILE A 380 48.58 47.57 32.46
CA ILE A 380 48.71 49.01 32.65
C ILE A 380 49.37 49.31 34.01
N ALA A 381 48.95 48.63 35.09
CA ALA A 381 49.53 48.82 36.42
C ALA A 381 51.02 48.47 36.48
N GLU A 382 51.43 47.36 35.85
CA GLU A 382 52.83 46.93 35.78
C GLU A 382 53.67 47.88 34.91
N SER A 383 53.10 48.39 33.82
CA SER A 383 53.75 49.36 32.93
C SER A 383 54.02 50.71 33.61
N GLY A 384 53.20 51.11 34.58
CA GLY A 384 53.37 52.33 35.39
C GLY A 384 54.71 52.40 36.12
N SER A 385 55.29 51.26 36.49
CA SER A 385 56.59 51.19 37.17
C SER A 385 57.77 51.30 36.21
N SER A 386 57.59 50.90 34.94
CA SER A 386 58.63 50.90 33.89
C SER A 386 58.65 52.15 33.01
N LEU A 387 57.69 53.05 33.22
CA LEU A 387 57.45 54.26 32.42
C LEU A 387 58.61 55.26 32.41
N GLN A 388 59.52 55.19 33.38
CA GLN A 388 60.71 56.06 33.48
C GLN A 388 61.76 55.80 32.38
N HIS A 389 61.73 54.63 31.74
CA HIS A 389 62.70 54.23 30.69
C HIS A 389 62.01 53.89 29.35
N ALA A 390 60.75 54.25 29.18
CA ALA A 390 59.93 53.82 28.05
C ALA A 390 60.16 54.66 26.78
N GLY A 391 60.28 53.98 25.63
CA GLY A 391 60.32 54.63 24.31
C GLY A 391 58.93 55.11 23.83
N PRO A 392 58.88 55.97 22.79
CA PRO A 392 57.64 56.59 22.31
C PRO A 392 56.60 55.60 21.73
N GLU A 393 57.04 54.44 21.24
CA GLU A 393 56.13 53.38 20.74
C GLU A 393 55.40 52.67 21.88
N TYR A 394 56.06 52.47 23.02
CA TYR A 394 55.48 51.86 24.22
C TYR A 394 54.39 52.76 24.83
N LEU A 395 54.60 54.09 24.82
CA LEU A 395 53.59 55.05 25.26
C LEU A 395 52.32 55.03 24.39
N LYS A 396 52.46 54.86 23.07
CA LYS A 396 51.30 54.71 22.17
C LYS A 396 50.54 53.41 22.43
N MET A 397 51.25 52.33 22.75
CA MET A 397 50.65 51.05 23.12
C MET A 397 49.82 51.16 24.40
N ILE A 398 50.34 51.84 25.45
CA ILE A 398 49.59 52.07 26.70
C ILE A 398 48.35 52.92 26.44
N ALA A 399 48.48 54.02 25.70
CA ALA A 399 47.34 54.89 25.39
C ALA A 399 46.24 54.13 24.61
N TRP A 400 46.62 53.21 23.72
CA TRP A 400 45.67 52.32 23.06
C TRP A 400 45.03 51.32 24.03
N ALA A 401 45.81 50.74 24.94
CA ALA A 401 45.31 49.83 25.96
C ALA A 401 44.31 50.51 26.92
N GLU A 402 44.55 51.76 27.31
CA GLU A 402 43.62 52.58 28.11
C GLU A 402 42.31 52.86 27.37
N GLN A 403 42.38 53.21 26.07
CA GLN A 403 41.17 53.38 25.25
C GLN A 403 40.39 52.07 25.10
N ARG A 404 41.09 50.94 24.92
CA ARG A 404 40.49 49.61 24.85
C ARG A 404 39.82 49.23 26.17
N LEU A 405 40.46 49.51 27.31
CA LEU A 405 39.88 49.32 28.64
C LEU A 405 38.59 50.12 28.81
N ALA A 406 38.62 51.42 28.50
CA ALA A 406 37.44 52.29 28.62
C ALA A 406 36.27 51.82 27.76
N HIS A 407 36.55 51.28 26.56
CA HIS A 407 35.54 50.68 25.70
C HIS A 407 34.92 49.41 26.29
N LEU A 408 35.73 48.49 26.82
CA LEU A 408 35.26 47.25 27.46
C LEU A 408 34.45 47.56 28.73
N GLU A 409 34.89 48.52 29.54
CA GLU A 409 34.17 48.95 30.73
C GLU A 409 32.83 49.61 30.37
N ALA A 410 32.78 50.42 29.31
CA ALA A 410 31.54 51.00 28.82
C ALA A 410 30.54 49.93 28.35
N GLN A 411 31.01 48.87 27.69
CA GLN A 411 30.18 47.72 27.28
C GLN A 411 29.71 46.86 28.45
N ASN A 412 30.51 46.77 29.53
CA ASN A 412 30.18 46.02 30.75
C ASN A 412 29.35 46.82 31.76
N ARG A 413 28.91 48.04 31.41
CA ARG A 413 27.97 48.80 32.26
C ARG A 413 26.64 48.09 32.34
N ILE A 414 26.07 48.04 33.55
CA ILE A 414 24.80 47.36 33.84
C ILE A 414 23.70 47.86 32.89
N ASP A 415 23.61 49.17 32.63
CA ASP A 415 22.58 49.77 31.76
C ASP A 415 22.63 49.22 30.31
N VAL A 416 23.83 49.06 29.77
CA VAL A 416 24.07 48.55 28.41
C VAL A 416 23.74 47.06 28.35
N LEU A 417 24.15 46.31 29.38
CA LEU A 417 23.81 44.89 29.53
C LEU A 417 22.29 44.70 29.65
N THR A 418 21.60 45.49 30.47
CA THR A 418 20.15 45.40 30.61
C THR A 418 19.43 45.69 29.30
N SER A 419 19.88 46.69 28.54
CA SER A 419 19.33 46.99 27.21
C SER A 419 19.53 45.83 26.24
N HIS A 420 20.71 45.19 26.26
CA HIS A 420 21.00 44.01 25.45
C HIS A 420 20.15 42.80 25.84
N LEU A 421 19.96 42.56 27.14
CA LEU A 421 19.13 41.45 27.67
C LEU A 421 17.66 41.57 27.26
N VAL A 422 17.12 42.81 27.28
CA VAL A 422 15.74 43.10 26.86
C VAL A 422 15.60 42.94 25.34
N ASN A 423 16.55 43.46 24.56
CA ASN A 423 16.51 43.38 23.10
C ASN A 423 16.57 41.92 22.57
N GLU A 424 17.40 41.08 23.18
CA GLU A 424 17.53 39.66 22.80
C GLU A 424 16.49 38.75 23.47
N ASN A 425 15.64 39.29 24.34
CA ASN A 425 14.62 38.56 25.10
C ASN A 425 15.18 37.28 25.78
N LEU A 426 16.34 37.42 26.45
CA LEU A 426 17.04 36.29 27.06
C LEU A 426 16.39 35.84 28.37
N PHE A 427 15.84 36.77 29.14
CA PHE A 427 15.23 36.50 30.45
C PHE A 427 13.84 37.16 30.57
N PRO A 428 12.82 36.67 29.83
CA PRO A 428 11.45 37.16 29.99
C PRO A 428 10.85 36.71 31.33
N ASP A 429 9.96 37.53 31.89
CA ASP A 429 9.21 37.21 33.11
C ASP A 429 8.20 36.06 32.90
N ILE A 430 7.64 35.96 31.69
CA ILE A 430 6.73 34.89 31.28
C ILE A 430 7.41 34.11 30.15
N ASP A 431 7.61 32.80 30.35
CA ASP A 431 8.21 31.97 29.32
C ASP A 431 7.16 31.51 28.30
N ASP A 432 7.04 32.29 27.22
CA ASP A 432 6.17 31.96 26.08
C ASP A 432 6.56 30.66 25.36
N LEU A 433 7.73 30.09 25.68
CA LEU A 433 8.22 28.84 25.10
C LEU A 433 8.04 27.63 26.04
N ALA A 434 7.42 27.83 27.20
CA ALA A 434 7.17 26.76 28.16
C ALA A 434 6.05 25.82 27.65
N ASP A 435 6.43 24.58 27.35
CA ASP A 435 5.48 23.51 27.05
C ASP A 435 4.89 22.94 28.37
N PRO A 436 3.55 22.98 28.58
CA PRO A 436 2.92 22.42 29.77
C PRO A 436 3.06 20.89 29.88
N GLU A 437 3.31 20.18 28.77
CA GLU A 437 3.49 18.73 28.73
C GLU A 437 4.96 18.29 28.83
N GLY A 438 5.89 19.23 29.06
CA GLY A 438 7.33 18.95 29.20
C GLY A 438 8.06 18.77 27.85
N ASP A 439 9.25 18.16 27.88
CA ASP A 439 10.08 18.01 26.68
C ASP A 439 9.55 16.92 25.74
N PRO A 440 9.45 17.21 24.43
CA PRO A 440 8.99 16.23 23.46
C PRO A 440 10.03 15.10 23.31
N PRO A 441 9.58 13.84 23.13
CA PRO A 441 10.49 12.73 22.87
C PRO A 441 11.30 12.95 21.58
N PRO A 442 12.55 12.44 21.54
CA PRO A 442 13.38 12.51 20.34
C PRO A 442 12.69 11.77 19.17
N PRO A 443 12.88 12.24 17.93
CA PRO A 443 12.29 11.61 16.76
C PRO A 443 12.79 10.18 16.60
N LYS A 444 11.89 9.29 16.19
CA LYS A 444 12.22 7.86 16.02
C LYS A 444 13.18 7.62 14.86
N TYR A 445 13.16 8.49 13.84
CA TYR A 445 14.03 8.43 12.67
C TYR A 445 14.68 9.80 12.40
N SER A 446 15.81 9.80 11.69
CA SER A 446 16.54 11.05 11.34
C SER A 446 15.75 11.99 10.43
N TRP A 447 14.69 11.50 9.78
CA TRP A 447 13.76 12.26 8.94
C TRP A 447 12.39 12.51 9.61
N GLY A 448 12.20 12.15 10.88
CA GLY A 448 10.96 12.39 11.63
C GLY A 448 10.42 11.17 12.39
N ASP A 449 9.15 11.23 12.80
CA ASP A 449 8.43 10.10 13.44
C ASP A 449 7.80 9.14 12.43
#